data_AF-A0AAW4VEW2-F1
#
_entry.id   AF-A0AAW4VEW2-F1
#
_cell.length_a   1.000
_cell.length_b   1.000
_cell.length_c   1.000
_cell.angle_alpha   90.00
_cell.angle_beta   90.00
_cell.angle_gamma   90.00
#
_symmetry.space_group_name_H-M   'P 1'
#
loop_
_entity.id
_entity.type
_entity.pdbx_description
1 polymer ?
#
loop_
_entity_poly.entity_id
_entity_poly.type
_entity_poly.pdbx_seq_one_letter_code
_entity_poly.pdbx_strand_id
1 'polypeptide(L)'
;GVLNTSKGYSVADVMTAGAHGVPREITDGVVEGKYYPNHVGIDFYGHYKEDIAMFADMGFKCFRTSIAWTRIFPLGDEKEPNEEGLQFYDDVFDELLKYGIEPVITLSHFEMPYHLAKEYGGFMNRKTIDFFVKFAEVCFKRYK
;
A
#
# COMPACT_ATOMS: atom_id res chain seq x y z
N GLY A 1 2.39 -0.26 -8.37
CA GLY A 1 1.28 0.69 -8.60
C GLY A 1 -0.08 0.06 -8.35
N VAL A 2 -1.15 0.76 -8.74
CA VAL A 2 -2.55 0.26 -8.69
C VAL A 2 -2.99 -0.33 -10.03
N LEU A 3 -2.41 0.13 -11.14
CA LEU A 3 -2.76 -0.30 -12.49
C LEU A 3 -2.51 -1.80 -12.68
N ASN A 4 -3.47 -2.50 -13.30
CA ASN A 4 -3.41 -3.93 -13.62
C ASN A 4 -3.19 -4.85 -12.39
N THR A 5 -3.73 -4.47 -11.22
CA THR A 5 -3.68 -5.29 -10.00
C THR A 5 -5.07 -5.37 -9.36
N SER A 6 -5.27 -6.29 -8.41
CA SER A 6 -6.48 -6.34 -7.57
C SER A 6 -6.54 -5.27 -6.46
N LYS A 7 -5.52 -4.40 -6.37
CA LYS A 7 -5.45 -3.32 -5.37
C LYS A 7 -6.59 -2.31 -5.59
N GLY A 8 -7.27 -1.93 -4.52
CA GLY A 8 -8.24 -0.82 -4.53
C GLY A 8 -7.58 0.57 -4.60
N TYR A 9 -8.37 1.60 -4.88
CA TYR A 9 -7.88 2.98 -4.81
C TYR A 9 -7.66 3.40 -3.36
N SER A 10 -6.48 3.94 -3.09
CA SER A 10 -6.14 4.61 -1.84
C SER A 10 -6.39 6.11 -1.94
N VAL A 11 -6.34 6.81 -0.81
CA VAL A 11 -6.34 8.28 -0.78
C VAL A 11 -5.19 8.89 -1.61
N ALA A 12 -4.06 8.20 -1.76
CA ALA A 12 -2.96 8.66 -2.61
C ALA A 12 -3.26 8.54 -4.12
N ASP A 13 -4.13 7.62 -4.51
CA ASP A 13 -4.49 7.36 -5.91
C ASP A 13 -5.43 8.42 -6.49
N VAL A 14 -5.98 9.30 -5.65
CA VAL A 14 -6.79 10.46 -6.05
C VAL A 14 -6.06 11.79 -5.85
N MET A 15 -4.75 11.74 -5.62
CA MET A 15 -3.90 12.93 -5.48
C MET A 15 -3.07 13.16 -6.75
N THR A 16 -3.29 14.27 -7.45
CA THR A 16 -2.53 14.61 -8.66
C THR A 16 -1.07 14.94 -8.35
N ALA A 17 -0.22 14.99 -9.38
CA ALA A 17 1.10 15.58 -9.24
C ALA A 17 1.01 17.09 -8.89
N GLY A 18 1.98 17.56 -8.11
CA GLY A 18 2.21 18.97 -7.84
C GLY A 18 3.67 19.34 -8.10
N ALA A 19 4.06 20.54 -7.70
CA ALA A 19 5.43 21.02 -7.78
C ALA A 19 5.70 22.07 -6.67
N HIS A 20 6.90 22.60 -6.60
CA HIS A 20 7.16 23.74 -5.71
C HIS A 20 6.25 24.92 -6.07
N GLY A 21 5.46 25.40 -5.11
CA GLY A 21 4.46 26.46 -5.32
C GLY A 21 3.17 26.00 -6.01
N VAL A 22 3.04 24.71 -6.37
CA VAL A 22 1.85 24.14 -7.01
C VAL A 22 1.36 22.95 -6.17
N PRO A 23 0.30 23.11 -5.36
CA PRO A 23 -0.18 22.04 -4.51
C PRO A 23 -0.70 20.86 -5.33
N ARG A 24 -0.64 19.66 -4.75
CA ARG A 24 -1.37 18.50 -5.26
C ARG A 24 -2.87 18.77 -5.14
N GLU A 25 -3.63 18.34 -6.14
CA GLU A 25 -5.09 18.38 -6.11
C GLU A 25 -5.62 17.04 -5.61
N ILE A 26 -6.60 17.05 -4.70
CA ILE A 26 -7.35 15.87 -4.28
C ILE A 26 -8.64 15.85 -5.11
N THR A 27 -8.82 14.84 -5.96
CA THR A 27 -9.99 14.71 -6.85
C THR A 27 -11.05 13.77 -6.26
N ASP A 28 -12.31 13.90 -6.71
CA ASP A 28 -13.34 12.91 -6.37
C ASP A 28 -13.19 11.66 -7.23
N GLY A 29 -12.31 10.75 -6.80
CA GLY A 29 -11.92 9.58 -7.59
C GLY A 29 -10.87 9.90 -8.65
N VAL A 30 -10.59 8.92 -9.51
CA VAL A 30 -9.63 9.06 -10.62
C VAL A 30 -10.31 9.74 -11.80
N VAL A 31 -9.74 10.86 -12.26
CA VAL A 31 -10.27 11.67 -13.36
C VAL A 31 -9.41 11.52 -14.61
N GLU A 32 -10.04 11.22 -15.75
CA GLU A 32 -9.36 11.11 -17.03
C GLU A 32 -8.61 12.41 -17.39
N GLY A 33 -7.41 12.28 -17.96
CA GLY A 33 -6.57 13.42 -18.33
C GLY A 33 -5.79 14.07 -17.17
N LYS A 34 -6.05 13.68 -15.91
CA LYS A 34 -5.21 14.08 -14.76
C LYS A 34 -4.04 13.10 -14.58
N TYR A 35 -2.91 13.62 -14.09
CA TYR A 35 -1.72 12.82 -13.83
C TYR A 35 -1.62 12.44 -12.35
N TYR A 36 -1.66 11.14 -12.05
CA TYR A 36 -1.55 10.57 -10.71
C TYR A 36 -0.25 9.76 -10.59
N PRO A 37 0.82 10.35 -10.03
CA PRO A 37 2.15 9.72 -10.02
C PRO A 37 2.18 8.40 -9.22
N ASN A 38 1.30 8.26 -8.23
CA ASN A 38 1.23 7.07 -7.38
C ASN A 38 0.66 5.82 -8.09
N HIS A 39 -0.04 6.00 -9.22
CA HIS A 39 -0.63 4.86 -9.94
C HIS A 39 0.41 3.87 -10.45
N VAL A 40 1.59 4.38 -10.80
CA VAL A 40 2.76 3.58 -11.20
C VAL A 40 3.79 3.54 -10.06
N GLY A 41 4.08 4.70 -9.46
CA GLY A 41 5.22 4.86 -8.56
C GLY A 41 6.54 4.75 -9.34
N ILE A 42 7.50 4.03 -8.78
CA ILE A 42 8.74 3.63 -9.48
C ILE A 42 8.66 2.18 -10.02
N ASP A 43 7.47 1.59 -10.01
CA ASP A 43 7.21 0.19 -10.34
C ASP A 43 8.00 -0.86 -9.51
N PHE A 44 8.21 -0.58 -8.22
CA PHE A 44 8.70 -1.58 -7.25
C PHE A 44 7.85 -2.87 -7.27
N TYR A 45 6.56 -2.77 -7.62
CA TYR A 45 5.69 -3.95 -7.74
C TYR A 45 6.21 -4.97 -8.78
N GLY A 46 6.71 -4.49 -9.92
CA GLY A 46 7.34 -5.34 -10.94
C GLY A 46 8.83 -5.62 -10.72
N HIS A 47 9.51 -4.76 -9.97
CA HIS A 47 10.98 -4.75 -9.85
C HIS A 47 11.54 -5.09 -8.46
N TYR A 48 10.70 -5.53 -7.51
CA TYR A 48 11.15 -5.71 -6.12
C TYR A 48 12.32 -6.67 -5.97
N LYS A 49 12.44 -7.69 -6.84
CA LYS A 49 13.55 -8.66 -6.75
C LYS A 49 14.89 -8.02 -7.11
N GLU A 50 14.94 -7.25 -8.18
CA GLU A 50 16.13 -6.51 -8.59
C GLU A 50 16.49 -5.44 -7.56
N ASP A 51 15.48 -4.72 -7.05
CA ASP A 51 15.67 -3.69 -6.03
C ASP A 51 16.20 -4.27 -4.71
N ILE A 52 15.66 -5.41 -4.26
CA ILE A 52 16.13 -6.11 -3.06
C ILE A 52 17.56 -6.64 -3.22
N ALA A 53 17.92 -7.15 -4.40
CA ALA A 53 19.30 -7.53 -4.67
C ALA A 53 20.26 -6.34 -4.51
N MET A 54 19.88 -5.15 -4.98
CA MET A 54 20.67 -3.92 -4.76
C MET A 54 20.74 -3.53 -3.26
N PHE A 55 19.67 -3.73 -2.48
CA PHE A 55 19.72 -3.52 -1.03
C PHE A 55 20.68 -4.50 -0.33
N ALA A 56 20.74 -5.74 -0.80
CA ALA A 56 21.67 -6.75 -0.31
C ALA A 56 23.13 -6.39 -0.62
N ASP A 57 23.41 -5.88 -1.83
CA ASP A 57 24.75 -5.40 -2.22
C ASP A 57 25.24 -4.25 -1.33
N MET A 58 24.32 -3.40 -0.86
CA MET A 58 24.62 -2.35 0.13
C MET A 58 24.79 -2.87 1.56
N GLY A 59 24.50 -4.15 1.82
CA GLY A 59 24.64 -4.79 3.12
C GLY A 59 23.55 -4.44 4.12
N PHE A 60 22.32 -4.15 3.64
CA PHE A 60 21.18 -3.84 4.51
C PHE A 60 20.96 -4.94 5.55
N LYS A 61 20.58 -4.54 6.77
CA LYS A 61 20.17 -5.46 7.86
C LYS A 61 18.67 -5.51 8.04
N CYS A 62 18.00 -4.44 7.65
CA CYS A 62 16.56 -4.38 7.61
C CYS A 62 16.11 -3.49 6.44
N PHE A 63 14.88 -3.68 5.98
CA PHE A 63 14.25 -2.83 4.99
C PHE A 63 12.89 -2.39 5.49
N ARG A 64 12.70 -1.07 5.61
CA ARG A 64 11.44 -0.50 6.08
C ARG A 64 10.54 -0.16 4.90
N THR A 65 9.33 -0.71 4.89
CA THR A 65 8.28 -0.38 3.93
C THR A 65 6.90 -0.40 4.60
N SER A 66 5.82 -0.23 3.84
CA SER A 66 4.45 -0.41 4.30
C SER A 66 3.74 -1.54 3.56
N ILE A 67 2.83 -2.21 4.27
CA ILE A 67 1.80 -3.01 3.61
C ILE A 67 0.70 -2.04 3.19
N ALA A 68 0.44 -1.96 1.89
CA ALA A 68 -0.63 -1.14 1.35
C ALA A 68 -1.96 -1.73 1.79
N TRP A 69 -2.68 -1.02 2.66
CA TRP A 69 -3.98 -1.45 3.18
C TRP A 69 -4.94 -1.85 2.04
N THR A 70 -4.94 -1.07 0.96
CA THR A 70 -5.74 -1.31 -0.25
C THR A 70 -5.36 -2.54 -1.07
N ARG A 71 -4.22 -3.20 -0.79
CA ARG A 71 -3.92 -4.52 -1.34
C ARG A 71 -4.59 -5.63 -0.56
N ILE A 72 -4.74 -5.47 0.75
CA ILE A 72 -5.30 -6.50 1.65
C ILE A 72 -6.82 -6.34 1.76
N PHE A 73 -7.31 -5.11 1.89
CA PHE A 73 -8.73 -4.76 1.88
C PHE A 73 -8.94 -3.59 0.90
N PRO A 74 -9.22 -3.88 -0.39
CA PRO A 74 -9.36 -2.88 -1.45
C PRO A 74 -10.29 -1.71 -1.14
N LEU A 75 -11.45 -1.99 -0.54
CA LEU A 75 -12.43 -1.02 -0.08
C LEU A 75 -12.28 -0.73 1.42
N GLY A 76 -11.73 -1.68 2.19
CA GLY A 76 -11.46 -1.54 3.61
C GLY A 76 -12.54 -2.14 4.52
N ASP A 77 -13.72 -2.42 3.99
CA ASP A 77 -14.87 -2.96 4.72
C ASP A 77 -15.26 -4.40 4.29
N GLU A 78 -14.45 -5.04 3.45
CA GLU A 78 -14.68 -6.43 3.03
C GLU A 78 -14.61 -7.41 4.20
N LYS A 79 -15.32 -8.54 4.05
CA LYS A 79 -15.31 -9.62 5.06
C LYS A 79 -14.04 -10.46 5.03
N GLU A 80 -13.50 -10.72 3.85
CA GLU A 80 -12.28 -11.51 3.66
C GLU A 80 -11.17 -10.64 3.06
N PRO A 81 -9.90 -10.89 3.39
CA PRO A 81 -8.79 -10.21 2.76
C PRO A 81 -8.60 -10.67 1.32
N ASN A 82 -7.96 -9.83 0.51
CA ASN A 82 -7.53 -10.15 -0.83
C ASN A 82 -6.25 -11.00 -0.80
N GLU A 83 -6.34 -12.27 -1.19
CA GLU A 83 -5.23 -13.22 -1.16
C GLU A 83 -4.08 -12.81 -2.10
N GLU A 84 -4.37 -12.23 -3.28
CA GLU A 84 -3.30 -11.77 -4.19
C GLU A 84 -2.44 -10.67 -3.53
N GLY A 85 -3.08 -9.79 -2.75
CA GLY A 85 -2.39 -8.78 -1.97
C GLY A 85 -1.51 -9.37 -0.86
N LEU A 86 -2.01 -10.41 -0.18
CA LEU A 86 -1.25 -11.11 0.84
C LEU A 86 -0.03 -11.83 0.26
N GLN A 87 -0.23 -12.57 -0.85
CA GLN A 87 0.81 -13.31 -1.53
C GLN A 87 1.92 -12.39 -2.07
N PHE A 88 1.57 -11.20 -2.57
CA PHE A 88 2.58 -10.22 -2.99
C PHE A 88 3.56 -9.88 -1.85
N TYR A 89 3.05 -9.69 -0.63
CA TYR A 89 3.91 -9.40 0.51
C TYR A 89 4.63 -10.64 1.07
N ASP A 90 4.04 -11.85 0.95
CA ASP A 90 4.80 -13.08 1.19
C ASP A 90 6.03 -13.12 0.27
N ASP A 91 5.85 -12.89 -1.04
CA ASP A 91 6.95 -12.94 -2.01
C ASP A 91 8.02 -11.86 -1.75
N VAL A 92 7.61 -10.64 -1.39
CA VAL A 92 8.55 -9.56 -1.04
C VAL A 92 9.33 -9.88 0.23
N PHE A 93 8.65 -10.40 1.27
CA PHE A 93 9.31 -10.72 2.53
C PHE A 93 10.22 -11.93 2.40
N ASP A 94 9.81 -12.96 1.65
CA ASP A 94 10.66 -14.11 1.33
C ASP A 94 11.92 -13.69 0.57
N GLU A 95 11.80 -12.77 -0.40
CA GLU A 95 12.96 -12.25 -1.13
C GLU A 95 13.89 -11.43 -0.21
N LEU A 96 13.37 -10.61 0.71
CA LEU A 96 14.17 -9.90 1.71
C LEU A 96 14.93 -10.88 2.63
N LEU A 97 14.21 -11.87 3.17
CA LEU A 97 14.75 -12.86 4.11
C LEU A 97 15.78 -13.78 3.46
N LYS A 98 15.64 -14.09 2.17
CA LYS A 98 16.65 -14.80 1.36
C LYS A 98 18.02 -14.10 1.39
N TYR A 99 18.05 -12.77 1.49
CA TYR A 99 19.28 -11.99 1.63
C TYR A 99 19.63 -11.64 3.09
N GLY A 100 18.89 -12.16 4.08
CA GLY A 100 19.09 -11.85 5.49
C GLY A 100 18.73 -10.40 5.86
N ILE A 101 17.78 -9.79 5.14
CA ILE A 101 17.28 -8.44 5.39
C ILE A 101 15.95 -8.54 6.14
N GLU A 102 15.89 -8.03 7.37
CA GLU A 102 14.68 -8.06 8.19
C GLU A 102 13.61 -7.06 7.70
N PRO A 103 12.37 -7.48 7.43
CA PRO A 103 11.29 -6.56 7.09
C PRO A 103 10.86 -5.70 8.30
N VAL A 104 10.78 -4.39 8.13
CA VAL A 104 10.22 -3.46 9.13
C VAL A 104 8.96 -2.81 8.56
N ILE A 105 7.79 -3.24 9.03
CA ILE A 105 6.52 -2.94 8.37
C ILE A 105 5.74 -1.83 9.09
N THR A 106 5.38 -0.79 8.34
CA THR A 106 4.41 0.23 8.76
C THR A 106 3.02 -0.16 8.25
N LEU A 107 2.04 -0.34 9.13
CA LEU A 107 0.69 -0.79 8.73
C LEU A 107 -0.10 0.29 7.98
N SER A 108 -0.07 1.54 8.43
CA SER A 108 -0.75 2.66 7.76
C SER A 108 0.25 3.76 7.43
N HIS A 109 0.47 4.01 6.14
CA HIS A 109 1.44 4.97 5.66
C HIS A 109 0.83 5.88 4.58
N PHE A 110 -0.13 6.71 4.99
CA PHE A 110 -0.79 7.71 4.12
C PHE A 110 -1.54 7.12 2.90
N GLU A 111 -2.01 5.88 3.00
CA GLU A 111 -2.54 5.11 1.87
C GLU A 111 -3.82 4.29 2.20
N MET A 112 -4.62 4.79 3.15
CA MET A 112 -5.89 4.12 3.48
C MET A 112 -6.83 4.01 2.27
N PRO A 113 -7.74 3.02 2.23
CA PRO A 113 -8.72 2.91 1.16
C PRO A 113 -9.54 4.19 0.96
N TYR A 114 -9.63 4.64 -0.28
CA TYR A 114 -10.42 5.81 -0.66
C TYR A 114 -11.91 5.61 -0.34
N HIS A 115 -12.41 4.38 -0.47
CA HIS A 115 -13.75 4.00 -0.07
C HIS A 115 -14.03 4.31 1.41
N LEU A 116 -13.11 3.99 2.32
CA LEU A 116 -13.26 4.36 3.74
C LEU A 116 -13.27 5.88 3.95
N ALA A 117 -12.46 6.63 3.20
CA ALA A 117 -12.47 8.09 3.26
C ALA A 117 -13.80 8.67 2.76
N LYS A 118 -14.34 8.14 1.66
CA LYS A 118 -15.55 8.63 0.99
C LYS A 118 -16.84 8.24 1.72
N GLU A 119 -17.02 6.96 2.01
CA GLU A 119 -18.28 6.42 2.56
C GLU A 119 -18.37 6.58 4.08
N TYR A 120 -17.23 6.59 4.77
CA TYR A 120 -17.19 6.65 6.21
C TYR A 120 -16.56 7.94 6.75
N GLY A 121 -16.02 8.85 5.91
CA GLY A 121 -15.29 10.03 6.42
C GLY A 121 -13.94 9.67 7.03
N GLY A 122 -13.39 8.51 6.68
CA GLY A 122 -12.12 7.99 7.19
C GLY A 122 -12.13 7.83 8.71
N PHE A 123 -11.01 8.16 9.35
CA PHE A 123 -10.85 8.00 10.81
C PHE A 123 -11.75 8.90 11.67
N MET A 124 -12.53 9.81 11.09
CA MET A 124 -13.58 10.53 11.83
C MET A 124 -14.73 9.60 12.24
N ASN A 125 -14.87 8.44 11.59
CA ASN A 125 -15.88 7.45 11.91
C ASN A 125 -15.29 6.29 12.70
N ARG A 126 -15.93 6.00 13.84
CA ARG A 126 -15.47 4.98 14.78
C ARG A 126 -15.38 3.58 14.16
N LYS A 127 -16.20 3.27 13.14
CA LYS A 127 -16.13 1.98 12.42
C LYS A 127 -14.78 1.75 11.75
N THR A 128 -14.09 2.81 11.34
CA THR A 128 -12.77 2.72 10.71
C THR A 128 -11.70 2.16 11.65
N ILE A 129 -11.90 2.27 12.97
CA ILE A 129 -11.03 1.60 13.95
C ILE A 129 -11.12 0.08 13.77
N ASP A 130 -12.32 -0.48 13.70
CA ASP A 130 -12.51 -1.92 13.57
C ASP A 130 -11.98 -2.43 12.21
N PHE A 131 -12.17 -1.65 11.14
CA PHE A 131 -11.58 -1.96 9.83
C PHE A 131 -10.05 -1.98 9.86
N PHE A 132 -9.43 -1.01 10.55
CA PHE A 132 -7.98 -0.96 10.69
C PHE A 132 -7.45 -2.12 11.54
N VAL A 133 -8.10 -2.41 12.68
CA VAL A 133 -7.70 -3.51 13.56
C VAL A 133 -7.80 -4.84 12.84
N LYS A 134 -8.87 -5.08 12.08
CA LYS A 134 -9.02 -6.29 11.26
C LYS A 134 -7.90 -6.43 10.24
N PHE A 135 -7.57 -5.34 9.53
CA PHE A 135 -6.43 -5.31 8.62
C PHE A 135 -5.12 -5.65 9.33
N ALA A 136 -4.87 -5.04 10.49
CA ALA A 136 -3.68 -5.31 11.31
C ALA A 136 -3.61 -6.77 11.76
N GLU A 137 -4.71 -7.35 12.27
CA GLU A 137 -4.80 -8.74 12.70
C GLU A 137 -4.51 -9.73 11.57
N VAL A 138 -5.01 -9.48 10.36
CA VAL A 138 -4.72 -10.29 9.18
C VAL A 138 -3.22 -10.25 8.86
N CYS A 139 -2.62 -9.06 8.82
CA CYS A 139 -1.18 -8.92 8.57
C CYS A 139 -0.35 -9.60 9.66
N PHE A 140 -0.66 -9.38 10.94
CA PHE A 140 0.05 -10.03 12.05
C PHE A 140 -0.07 -11.54 12.00
N LYS A 141 -1.25 -12.08 11.67
CA LYS A 141 -1.45 -13.53 11.59
C LYS A 141 -0.68 -14.15 10.43
N ARG A 142 -0.59 -13.46 9.29
CA ARG A 142 0.11 -13.95 8.09
C ARG A 142 1.64 -13.90 8.25
N TYR A 143 2.17 -12.80 8.79
CA TYR A 143 3.62 -12.50 8.79
C TYR A 143 4.27 -12.54 10.19
N LYS A 144 3.83 -13.46 11.04
CA LYS A 144 4.33 -13.62 12.42
C LYS A 144 5.69 -14.30 12.51
#